data_AF-A0A7D9IT13-F1
#
_entry.id   AF-A0A7D9IT13-F1
#
_cell.length_a   1.000
_cell.length_b   1.000
_cell.length_c   1.000
_cell.angle_alpha   90.00
_cell.angle_beta   90.00
_cell.angle_gamma   90.00
#
_symmetry.space_group_name_H-M   'P 1'
#
loop_
_entity.id
_entity.type
_entity.pdbx_description
1 polymer ?
#
loop_
_entity_poly.entity_id
_entity_poly.type
_entity_poly.pdbx_seq_one_letter_code
_entity_poly.pdbx_strand_id
1 'polypeptide(L)'
;MNGPLFLHSDPWLEQRYVIPEEGTCEEKKKESTEHVHLTQTSVHSPLKFLLLDATRFSKSIKVVRCTACVLRFFHNVARGKLEKRHGELDVEEIQEAEYYWIRYVQRNGFESELRAVKSRQQIPRQSPTRSLNAVLDDN
;
A
#
# COMPACT_ATOMS: atom_id res chain seq x y z
N MET A 1 26.43 48.47 -9.07
CA MET A 1 25.37 47.95 -8.18
C MET A 1 26.00 46.83 -7.39
N ASN A 2 26.26 47.06 -6.10
CA ASN A 2 26.90 46.07 -5.24
C ASN A 2 25.81 45.19 -4.64
N GLY A 3 25.90 43.89 -4.89
CA GLY A 3 25.00 42.89 -4.31
C GLY A 3 25.15 42.80 -2.79
N PRO A 4 24.24 42.08 -2.13
CA PRO A 4 24.25 41.98 -0.67
C PRO A 4 25.51 41.28 -0.16
N LEU A 5 26.06 41.79 0.94
CA LEU A 5 27.40 41.42 1.45
C LEU A 5 27.58 39.95 1.85
N PHE A 6 26.49 39.18 2.02
CA PHE A 6 26.56 37.77 2.42
C PHE A 6 27.14 36.83 1.35
N LEU A 7 27.36 37.31 0.13
CA LEU A 7 27.95 36.55 -0.99
C LEU A 7 29.47 36.72 -1.10
N HIS A 8 30.10 37.53 -0.24
CA HIS A 8 31.55 37.64 -0.19
C HIS A 8 32.12 36.55 0.72
N SER A 9 32.80 35.59 0.08
CA SER A 9 33.68 34.54 0.63
C SER A 9 33.67 34.41 2.14
N ASP A 10 32.84 33.48 2.63
CA ASP A 10 32.77 33.17 4.04
C ASP A 10 34.16 32.77 4.61
N PRO A 11 34.64 33.41 5.69
CA PRO A 11 35.90 33.07 6.34
C PRO A 11 35.94 31.67 6.97
N TRP A 12 34.80 30.98 7.09
CA TRP A 12 34.74 29.65 7.72
C TRP A 12 35.38 28.54 6.87
N LEU A 13 35.67 28.79 5.59
CA LEU A 13 36.35 27.81 4.72
C LEU A 13 37.86 27.71 4.94
N GLU A 14 38.52 28.67 5.61
CA GLU A 14 39.98 28.63 5.82
C GLU A 14 40.40 28.08 7.19
N GLN A 15 39.47 27.79 8.09
CA GLN A 15 39.78 27.07 9.32
C GLN A 15 39.90 25.57 9.02
N ARG A 16 41.14 25.13 8.75
CA ARG A 16 41.53 23.72 8.93
C ARG A 16 41.19 23.33 10.37
N TYR A 17 40.06 22.67 10.54
CA TYR A 17 39.64 22.10 11.80
C TYR A 17 40.66 21.04 12.20
N VAL A 18 41.43 21.29 13.26
CA VAL A 18 42.26 20.26 13.88
C VAL A 18 41.29 19.35 14.63
N ILE A 19 41.10 18.13 14.13
CA ILE A 19 40.32 17.09 14.79
C ILE A 19 41.10 16.68 16.05
N PRO A 20 40.59 16.90 17.28
CA PRO A 20 41.19 16.33 18.48
C PRO A 20 41.06 14.82 18.40
N GLU A 21 42.12 14.06 18.71
CA GLU A 21 42.05 12.60 18.76
C GLU A 21 40.89 12.15 19.65
N GLU A 22 39.98 11.39 19.04
CA GLU A 22 38.76 10.89 19.66
C GLU A 22 39.15 9.99 20.85
N GLY A 23 38.96 10.49 22.06
CA GLY A 23 38.67 9.63 23.20
C GLY A 23 37.38 8.88 22.88
N THR A 24 37.40 7.56 22.99
CA THR A 24 36.25 6.69 22.69
C THR A 24 35.05 7.09 23.55
N CYS A 25 34.13 7.85 22.98
CA CYS A 25 32.85 8.17 23.61
C CYS A 25 31.93 6.97 23.44
N GLU A 26 31.79 6.15 24.48
CA GLU A 26 30.75 5.12 24.50
C GLU A 26 29.37 5.77 24.58
N GLU A 27 28.71 5.87 23.43
CA GLU A 27 27.31 6.25 23.33
C GLU A 27 26.44 5.15 23.97
N LYS A 28 26.06 5.32 25.23
CA LYS A 28 25.04 4.49 25.86
C LYS A 28 23.69 4.74 25.17
N LYS A 29 23.37 3.89 24.18
CA LYS A 29 22.04 3.76 23.60
C LYS A 29 21.02 3.54 24.71
N LYS A 30 20.24 4.57 25.02
CA LYS A 30 19.02 4.40 25.82
C LYS A 30 18.04 3.62 24.97
N GLU A 31 17.92 2.32 25.23
CA GLU A 31 16.78 1.52 24.77
C GLU A 31 15.53 2.06 25.46
N SER A 32 14.92 3.08 24.86
CA SER A 32 13.54 3.39 25.12
C SER A 32 12.73 2.39 24.31
N THR A 33 12.37 1.28 24.96
CA THR A 33 11.44 0.31 24.42
C THR A 33 10.07 0.99 24.39
N GLU A 34 9.80 1.74 23.32
CA GLU A 34 8.43 2.13 22.99
C GLU A 34 7.68 0.84 22.70
N HIS A 35 6.92 0.38 23.69
CA HIS A 35 5.97 -0.70 23.52
C HIS A 35 4.87 -0.20 22.57
N VAL A 36 5.10 -0.34 21.27
CA VAL A 36 4.07 -0.15 20.25
C VAL A 36 3.04 -1.27 20.46
N HIS A 37 1.94 -0.93 21.12
CA HIS A 37 0.83 -1.86 21.30
C HIS A 37 0.09 -2.02 19.96
N LEU A 38 0.50 -3.00 19.17
CA LEU A 38 -0.20 -3.39 17.95
C LEU A 38 -1.48 -4.13 18.35
N THR A 39 -2.61 -3.42 18.41
CA THR A 39 -3.91 -4.07 18.54
C THR A 39 -4.22 -4.81 17.24
N GLN A 40 -3.97 -6.12 17.22
CA GLN A 40 -4.47 -6.99 16.16
C GLN A 40 -5.99 -7.14 16.33
N THR A 41 -6.76 -6.27 15.70
CA THR A 41 -8.18 -6.55 15.45
C THR A 41 -8.24 -7.69 14.45
N SER A 42 -8.85 -8.81 14.83
CA SER A 42 -9.18 -9.91 13.92
C SER A 42 -10.16 -9.39 12.87
N VAL A 43 -9.65 -9.02 11.69
CA VAL A 43 -10.47 -8.52 10.59
C VAL A 43 -10.84 -9.72 9.71
N HIS A 44 -12.08 -10.18 9.83
CA HIS A 44 -12.64 -11.30 9.04
C HIS A 44 -12.79 -11.00 7.52
N SER A 45 -12.08 -9.98 7.01
CA SER A 45 -12.01 -9.68 5.59
C SER A 45 -10.73 -8.86 5.34
N PRO A 46 -9.85 -9.25 4.40
CA PRO A 46 -8.69 -8.45 4.00
C PRO A 46 -9.07 -7.04 3.51
N LEU A 47 -10.36 -6.80 3.24
CA LEU A 47 -10.85 -5.64 2.49
C LEU A 47 -11.28 -4.46 3.38
N LYS A 48 -11.54 -4.68 4.68
CA LYS A 48 -11.74 -3.55 5.62
C LYS A 48 -10.45 -2.77 5.88
N PHE A 49 -9.31 -3.38 5.56
CA PHE A 49 -8.00 -2.85 5.90
C PHE A 49 -7.54 -1.70 5.00
N LEU A 50 -7.98 -1.66 3.73
CA LEU A 50 -7.57 -0.60 2.81
C LEU A 50 -8.20 0.77 3.13
N LEU A 51 -9.29 0.81 3.92
CA LEU A 51 -10.05 2.02 4.28
C LEU A 51 -10.28 2.97 3.08
N LEU A 52 -10.29 2.44 1.86
CA LEU A 52 -10.35 3.22 0.64
C LEU A 52 -11.80 3.25 0.17
N ASP A 53 -12.40 4.43 0.25
CA ASP A 53 -13.73 4.65 -0.30
C ASP A 53 -13.62 5.00 -1.79
N ALA A 54 -13.92 4.02 -2.65
CA ALA A 54 -13.89 4.18 -4.10
C ALA A 54 -14.83 5.29 -4.60
N THR A 55 -15.91 5.60 -3.87
CA THR A 55 -16.89 6.62 -4.28
C THR A 55 -16.32 8.04 -4.20
N ARG A 56 -15.25 8.25 -3.44
CA ARG A 56 -14.57 9.55 -3.32
C ARG A 56 -13.69 9.89 -4.52
N PHE A 57 -13.52 8.96 -5.44
CA PHE A 57 -12.67 9.14 -6.62
C PHE A 57 -13.54 9.37 -7.86
N SER A 58 -13.26 10.44 -8.59
CA SER A 58 -13.97 10.74 -9.84
C SER A 58 -13.54 9.85 -11.02
N LYS A 59 -12.50 9.02 -10.86
CA LYS A 59 -11.95 8.16 -11.92
C LYS A 59 -11.54 6.80 -11.36
N SER A 60 -12.01 5.71 -11.95
CA SER A 60 -11.67 4.33 -11.56
C SER A 60 -10.17 4.07 -11.58
N ILE A 61 -9.46 4.56 -12.62
CA ILE A 61 -8.01 4.40 -12.74
C ILE A 61 -7.24 4.99 -11.55
N LYS A 62 -7.76 6.05 -10.92
CA LYS A 62 -7.13 6.63 -9.72
C LYS A 62 -7.28 5.69 -8.53
N VAL A 63 -8.47 5.11 -8.34
CA VAL A 63 -8.72 4.13 -7.28
C VAL A 63 -7.77 2.95 -7.44
N VAL A 64 -7.70 2.37 -8.65
CA VAL A 64 -6.86 1.21 -8.95
C VAL A 64 -5.38 1.52 -8.66
N ARG A 65 -4.84 2.65 -9.13
CA ARG A 65 -3.45 3.03 -8.85
C ARG A 65 -3.18 3.24 -7.37
N CYS A 66 -4.10 3.90 -6.64
CA CYS A 66 -3.98 4.06 -5.20
C CYS A 66 -3.99 2.71 -4.47
N THR A 67 -4.89 1.81 -4.85
CA THR A 67 -4.94 0.44 -4.31
C THR A 67 -3.66 -0.32 -4.62
N ALA A 68 -3.13 -0.26 -5.84
CA ALA A 68 -1.87 -0.91 -6.21
C ALA A 68 -0.68 -0.42 -5.38
N CYS A 69 -0.57 0.90 -5.15
CA CYS A 69 0.45 1.45 -4.26
C CYS A 69 0.35 0.91 -2.83
N VAL A 70 -0.87 0.79 -2.30
CA VAL A 70 -1.10 0.28 -0.95
C VAL A 70 -0.79 -1.23 -0.86
N LEU A 71 -1.18 -2.02 -1.87
CA LEU A 71 -0.83 -3.44 -1.96
C LEU A 71 0.68 -3.63 -2.03
N ARG A 72 1.38 -2.84 -2.87
CA ARG A 72 2.84 -2.81 -2.93
C ARG A 72 3.47 -2.48 -1.58
N PHE A 73 2.89 -1.51 -0.86
CA PHE A 73 3.38 -1.16 0.48
C PHE A 73 3.31 -2.38 1.41
N PHE A 74 2.19 -3.10 1.47
CA PHE A 74 2.09 -4.31 2.29
C PHE A 74 3.05 -5.41 1.84
N HIS A 75 3.18 -5.62 0.54
CA HIS A 75 4.16 -6.55 -0.02
C HIS A 75 5.58 -6.20 0.47
N ASN A 76 5.98 -4.93 0.35
CA ASN A 76 7.31 -4.49 0.73
C ASN A 76 7.56 -4.51 2.24
N VAL A 77 6.53 -4.30 3.07
CA VAL A 77 6.62 -4.44 4.53
C VAL A 77 6.82 -5.90 4.93
N ALA A 78 6.19 -6.83 4.22
CA ALA A 78 6.24 -8.27 4.50
C ALA A 78 7.48 -8.99 3.93
N ARG A 79 8.34 -8.31 3.15
CA ARG A 79 9.42 -8.93 2.38
C ARG A 79 10.80 -8.33 2.67
N GLY A 80 11.85 -9.10 2.40
CA GLY A 80 13.24 -8.68 2.58
C GLY A 80 13.66 -7.60 1.56
N LYS A 81 14.77 -6.90 1.82
CA LYS A 81 15.23 -5.76 1.00
C LYS A 81 15.36 -6.07 -0.50
N LEU A 82 15.78 -7.29 -0.85
CA LEU A 82 15.98 -7.73 -2.23
C LEU A 82 14.68 -7.99 -3.00
N GLU A 83 13.59 -8.28 -2.30
CA GLU A 83 12.28 -8.60 -2.88
C GLU A 83 11.34 -7.38 -2.93
N LYS A 84 11.79 -6.23 -2.40
CA LYS A 84 11.01 -5.01 -2.42
C LYS A 84 10.87 -4.49 -3.84
N ARG A 85 9.64 -4.13 -4.20
CA ARG A 85 9.30 -3.50 -5.47
C ARG A 85 9.52 -2.00 -5.38
N HIS A 86 10.12 -1.41 -6.42
CA HIS A 86 10.46 0.01 -6.47
C HIS A 86 10.12 0.58 -7.86
N GLY A 87 10.09 1.91 -7.99
CA GLY A 87 9.84 2.58 -9.27
C GLY A 87 8.36 2.72 -9.60
N GLU A 88 8.03 2.81 -10.89
CA GLU A 88 6.65 2.90 -11.38
C GLU A 88 5.86 1.62 -11.09
N LEU A 89 4.53 1.73 -11.01
CA LEU A 89 3.65 0.57 -10.81
C LEU A 89 3.74 -0.37 -12.00
N ASP A 90 3.99 -1.64 -11.73
CA ASP A 90 4.03 -2.66 -12.77
C ASP A 90 2.63 -3.03 -13.23
N VAL A 91 2.52 -3.60 -14.43
CA VAL A 91 1.23 -3.99 -15.03
C VAL A 91 0.51 -4.99 -14.13
N GLU A 92 1.24 -5.94 -13.56
CA GLU A 92 0.74 -6.98 -12.66
C GLU A 92 0.17 -6.38 -11.38
N GLU A 93 0.79 -5.33 -10.84
CA GLU A 93 0.29 -4.64 -9.64
C GLU A 93 -0.99 -3.84 -9.92
N ILE A 94 -1.09 -3.26 -11.10
CA ILE A 94 -2.32 -2.60 -11.56
C ILE A 94 -3.43 -3.63 -11.75
N GLN A 95 -3.14 -4.76 -12.40
CA GLN A 95 -4.09 -5.85 -12.60
C GLN A 95 -4.55 -6.46 -11.27
N GLU A 96 -3.64 -6.71 -10.34
CA GLU A 96 -3.97 -7.22 -9.00
C GLU A 96 -4.93 -6.27 -8.27
N ALA A 97 -4.67 -4.96 -8.35
CA ALA A 97 -5.53 -3.93 -7.78
C ALA A 97 -6.89 -3.82 -8.50
N GLU A 98 -6.96 -4.07 -9.81
CA GLU A 98 -8.22 -4.10 -10.55
C GLU A 98 -9.05 -5.33 -10.16
N TYR A 99 -8.45 -6.53 -10.17
CA TYR A 99 -9.10 -7.76 -9.74
C TYR A 99 -9.60 -7.68 -8.30
N TYR A 100 -8.87 -6.98 -7.43
CA TYR A 100 -9.34 -6.68 -6.09
C TYR A 100 -10.72 -5.99 -6.12
N TRP A 101 -10.88 -4.93 -6.91
CA TRP A 101 -12.14 -4.18 -6.97
C TRP A 101 -13.26 -4.95 -7.64
N ILE A 102 -12.95 -5.72 -8.69
CA ILE A 102 -13.92 -6.62 -9.33
C ILE A 102 -14.45 -7.62 -8.30
N ARG A 103 -13.56 -8.32 -7.58
CA ARG A 103 -13.94 -9.28 -6.54
C ARG A 103 -14.71 -8.62 -5.39
N TYR A 104 -14.34 -7.39 -5.03
CA TYR A 104 -15.06 -6.61 -4.03
C TYR A 104 -16.51 -6.32 -4.47
N VAL A 105 -16.71 -5.77 -5.66
CA VAL A 105 -18.06 -5.46 -6.18
C VAL A 105 -18.87 -6.74 -6.35
N GLN A 106 -18.27 -7.81 -6.88
CA GLN A 106 -18.92 -9.11 -7.02
C GLN A 106 -19.39 -9.66 -5.68
N ARG A 107 -18.55 -9.61 -4.65
CA ARG A 107 -18.88 -10.12 -3.32
C ARG A 107 -20.01 -9.33 -2.66
N ASN A 108 -20.03 -8.00 -2.82
CA ASN A 108 -21.02 -7.14 -2.17
C ASN A 108 -22.34 -7.07 -2.97
N GLY A 109 -22.28 -7.12 -4.30
CA GLY A 109 -23.46 -7.00 -5.17
C GLY A 109 -24.12 -8.32 -5.54
N PHE A 110 -23.37 -9.44 -5.50
CA PHE A 110 -23.82 -10.75 -6.00
C PHE A 110 -23.49 -11.88 -5.02
N GLU A 111 -23.63 -11.63 -3.71
CA GLU A 111 -23.28 -12.61 -2.68
C GLU A 111 -24.08 -13.91 -2.82
N SER A 112 -25.37 -13.81 -3.16
CA SER A 112 -26.25 -14.97 -3.29
C SER A 112 -25.88 -15.85 -4.48
N GLU A 113 -25.50 -15.21 -5.58
CA GLU A 113 -25.02 -15.82 -6.80
C GLU A 113 -23.66 -16.46 -6.57
N LEU A 114 -22.74 -15.75 -5.93
CA LEU A 114 -21.41 -16.27 -5.62
C LEU A 114 -21.49 -17.51 -4.74
N ARG A 115 -22.42 -17.54 -3.77
CA ARG A 115 -22.70 -18.74 -2.97
C ARG A 115 -23.24 -19.88 -3.83
N ALA A 116 -24.23 -19.60 -4.68
CA ALA A 116 -24.82 -20.61 -5.56
C ALA A 116 -23.79 -21.21 -6.53
N VAL A 117 -22.98 -20.39 -7.19
CA VAL A 117 -21.96 -20.88 -8.13
C VAL A 117 -20.87 -21.68 -7.37
N LYS A 118 -20.44 -21.24 -6.18
CA LYS A 118 -19.49 -21.98 -5.34
C LYS A 118 -20.03 -23.34 -4.87
N SER A 119 -21.31 -23.44 -4.55
CA SER A 119 -21.95 -24.69 -4.14
C SER A 119 -22.44 -25.55 -5.31
N ARG A 120 -22.15 -25.16 -6.56
CA ARG A 120 -22.67 -25.77 -7.79
C ARG A 120 -24.21 -25.87 -7.83
N GLN A 121 -24.86 -24.90 -7.20
CA GLN A 121 -26.31 -24.74 -7.19
C GLN A 121 -26.77 -23.79 -8.30
N GLN A 122 -28.05 -23.83 -8.61
CA GLN A 122 -28.63 -22.90 -9.57
C GLN A 122 -28.64 -21.47 -9.01
N ILE A 123 -28.31 -20.51 -9.87
CA ILE A 123 -28.42 -19.08 -9.55
C ILE A 123 -29.89 -18.73 -9.24
N PRO A 124 -30.19 -17.92 -8.19
CA PRO A 124 -31.54 -17.53 -7.82
C PRO A 124 -32.35 -16.97 -9.00
N ARG A 125 -33.64 -17.30 -9.07
CA ARG A 125 -34.51 -16.93 -10.22
C ARG A 125 -34.58 -15.43 -10.50
N GLN A 126 -34.44 -14.61 -9.45
CA GLN A 126 -34.51 -13.15 -9.49
C GLN A 126 -33.16 -12.50 -9.76
N SER A 127 -32.08 -13.28 -9.84
CA SER A 127 -30.75 -12.73 -10.06
C SER A 127 -30.62 -12.18 -11.49
N PRO A 128 -30.05 -10.97 -11.65
CA PRO A 128 -29.77 -10.40 -12.97
C PRO A 128 -28.73 -11.20 -13.76
N THR A 129 -27.90 -12.03 -13.12
CA THR A 129 -26.87 -12.84 -13.79
C THR A 129 -27.33 -14.25 -14.14
N ARG A 130 -28.56 -14.64 -13.79
CA ARG A 130 -29.09 -15.99 -14.05
C ARG A 130 -29.09 -16.36 -15.53
N SER A 131 -29.39 -15.41 -16.42
CA SER A 131 -29.38 -15.63 -17.87
C SER A 131 -27.96 -15.68 -18.47
N LEU A 132 -26.96 -15.24 -17.71
CA LEU A 132 -25.58 -15.14 -18.18
C LEU A 132 -24.75 -16.40 -17.91
N ASN A 133 -25.34 -17.44 -17.28
CA ASN A 133 -24.67 -18.67 -16.90
C ASN A 133 -23.32 -18.42 -16.21
N ALA A 134 -23.32 -17.54 -15.20
CA ALA A 134 -22.08 -17.11 -14.55
C ALA A 134 -21.27 -18.30 -13.99
N VAL A 135 -19.97 -18.28 -14.26
CA VAL A 135 -18.99 -19.27 -13.78
C VAL A 135 -17.93 -18.60 -12.91
N LEU A 136 -17.25 -19.39 -12.08
CA LEU A 136 -16.07 -18.92 -11.36
C LEU A 136 -14.87 -18.92 -12.31
N ASP A 137 -14.11 -17.84 -12.27
CA ASP A 137 -12.80 -17.76 -12.90
C ASP A 137 -11.77 -18.54 -12.05
N ASP A 138 -10.70 -19.05 -12.67
CA ASP A 138 -9.69 -19.91 -12.04
C ASP A 138 -8.62 -19.12 -11.23
N ASN A 139 -8.85 -17.83 -11.02
CA ASN A 139 -7.85 -16.84 -10.59
C ASN A 139 -7.86 -16.50 -9.09
#